data_AF-A0A328AX13-F1
#
_entry.id   AF-A0A328AX13-F1
#
_cell.length_a   1.000
_cell.length_b   1.000
_cell.length_c   1.000
_cell.angle_alpha   90.00
_cell.angle_beta   90.00
_cell.angle_gamma   90.00
#
_symmetry.space_group_name_H-M   'P 1'
#
loop_
_entity.id
_entity.type
_entity.pdbx_description
1 polymer ?
#
loop_
_entity_poly.entity_id
_entity_poly.type
_entity_poly.pdbx_seq_one_letter_code
_entity_poly.pdbx_strand_id
1 'polypeptide(L)'
;MKPVLLIQPRFGGDIFFCMKIAAVCAAQGHRVIFPVEDQFGWIPQNLNIPAGVEMPLLSESFDYKPLYEGVRAQAEAASMQGDWRFHFQPLENEHCMFLALDSSWRKSPRDTMILKYLIAGIEYADWADSVSLKRNPEREAALLAHLGIDEGRDFILINENCRTRQIHVEDRGDTIRMGVVPGFTMFDWAGVAERAREIITVDTAFVLMLEVLKVKCPLQMISRYEPPDFQPIAPLLRLNWHLALTVEDLRP
;
A
#
# COMPACT_ATOMS: atom_id res chain seq x y z
N MET A 1 14.36 5.38 -24.51
CA MET A 1 14.71 4.65 -23.27
C MET A 1 13.95 3.33 -23.25
N LYS A 2 14.51 2.27 -22.68
CA LYS A 2 13.82 0.97 -22.55
C LYS A 2 12.61 1.10 -21.60
N PRO A 3 11.46 0.49 -21.88
CA PRO A 3 10.36 0.43 -20.92
C PRO A 3 10.75 -0.29 -19.63
N VAL A 4 10.09 0.05 -18.53
CA VAL A 4 10.24 -0.59 -17.22
C VAL A 4 8.98 -1.36 -16.89
N LEU A 5 9.13 -2.66 -16.61
CA LEU A 5 8.05 -3.54 -16.18
C LEU A 5 8.19 -3.79 -14.67
N LEU A 6 7.18 -3.39 -13.90
CA LEU A 6 7.12 -3.66 -12.47
C LEU A 6 6.35 -4.96 -12.22
N ILE A 7 7.01 -5.97 -11.66
CA ILE A 7 6.32 -7.21 -11.27
C ILE A 7 5.57 -6.94 -9.98
N GLN A 8 4.24 -7.01 -10.09
CA GLN A 8 3.31 -6.60 -9.05
C GLN A 8 3.53 -7.36 -7.75
N PRO A 9 3.66 -6.66 -6.62
CA PRO A 9 3.63 -7.29 -5.31
C PRO A 9 2.20 -7.71 -4.91
N ARG A 10 2.08 -8.79 -4.14
CA ARG A 10 0.83 -9.55 -3.87
C ARG A 10 -0.26 -8.82 -3.07
N PHE A 11 -0.02 -7.62 -2.53
CA PHE A 11 -0.98 -6.92 -1.68
C PHE A 11 -1.20 -5.46 -2.11
N GLY A 12 -2.41 -4.95 -1.89
CA GLY A 12 -2.79 -3.59 -2.27
C GLY A 12 -1.94 -2.48 -1.65
N GLY A 13 -1.44 -2.66 -0.42
CA GLY A 13 -0.54 -1.70 0.22
C GLY A 13 0.81 -1.57 -0.49
N ASP A 14 1.34 -2.67 -1.04
CA ASP A 14 2.58 -2.63 -1.80
C ASP A 14 2.40 -1.86 -3.13
N ILE A 15 1.24 -1.96 -3.79
CA ILE A 15 0.95 -1.21 -5.03
C ILE A 15 1.04 0.29 -4.75
N PHE A 16 0.44 0.73 -3.64
CA PHE A 16 0.54 2.10 -3.14
C PHE A 16 2.00 2.52 -2.95
N PHE A 17 2.74 1.72 -2.21
CA PHE A 17 4.09 2.01 -1.81
C PHE A 17 5.06 2.04 -3.01
N CYS A 18 4.86 1.18 -4.01
CA CYS A 18 5.69 1.13 -5.22
C CYS A 18 5.34 2.22 -6.24
N MET A 19 4.29 3.01 -6.03
CA MET A 19 3.92 4.07 -6.97
C MET A 19 5.04 5.11 -7.14
N LYS A 20 5.85 5.37 -6.11
CA LYS A 20 7.04 6.21 -6.26
C LYS A 20 8.06 5.63 -7.24
N ILE A 21 8.32 4.31 -7.17
CA ILE A 21 9.25 3.65 -8.09
C ILE A 21 8.77 3.90 -9.53
N ALA A 22 7.48 3.69 -9.79
CA ALA A 22 6.87 3.98 -11.09
C ALA A 22 7.01 5.46 -11.50
N ALA A 23 6.69 6.39 -10.59
CA ALA A 23 6.77 7.83 -10.84
C ALA A 23 8.20 8.29 -11.18
N VAL A 24 9.20 7.81 -10.43
CA VAL A 24 10.61 8.18 -10.64
C VAL A 24 11.14 7.60 -11.95
N CYS A 25 10.85 6.33 -12.27
CA CYS A 25 11.23 5.75 -13.57
C CYS A 25 10.58 6.53 -14.72
N ALA A 26 9.32 6.92 -14.59
CA ALA A 26 8.63 7.72 -15.60
C ALA A 26 9.24 9.12 -15.75
N ALA A 27 9.56 9.79 -14.64
CA ALA A 27 10.22 11.10 -14.63
C ALA A 27 11.63 11.06 -15.23
N GLN A 28 12.32 9.91 -15.14
CA GLN A 28 13.60 9.68 -15.83
C GLN A 28 13.45 9.53 -17.35
N GLY A 29 12.22 9.35 -17.86
CA GLY A 29 11.91 9.22 -19.28
C GLY A 29 11.62 7.79 -19.74
N HIS A 30 11.45 6.84 -18.82
CA HIS A 30 10.99 5.51 -19.15
C HIS A 30 9.47 5.48 -19.34
N ARG A 31 8.99 4.65 -20.27
CA ARG A 31 7.60 4.16 -20.23
C ARG A 31 7.53 3.09 -19.15
N VAL A 32 6.60 3.21 -18.20
CA VAL A 32 6.45 2.25 -17.10
C VAL A 32 5.16 1.47 -17.27
N ILE A 33 5.26 0.14 -17.24
CA ILE A 33 4.12 -0.77 -17.23
C ILE A 33 4.11 -1.46 -15.88
N PHE A 34 3.08 -1.20 -15.09
CA PHE A 34 2.89 -1.73 -13.74
C PHE A 34 1.57 -2.49 -13.68
N PRO A 35 1.51 -3.73 -14.23
CA PRO A 35 0.29 -4.51 -14.24
C PRO A 35 -0.22 -4.80 -12.83
N VAL A 36 -1.54 -4.92 -12.66
CA VAL A 36 -2.19 -5.11 -11.35
C VAL A 36 -3.13 -6.30 -11.39
N GLU A 37 -3.09 -7.16 -10.38
CA GLU A 37 -4.09 -8.22 -10.18
C GLU A 37 -5.51 -7.63 -10.14
N ASP A 38 -6.44 -8.29 -10.82
CA ASP A 38 -7.83 -7.84 -11.00
C ASP A 38 -8.54 -7.44 -9.69
N GLN A 39 -8.28 -8.18 -8.60
CA GLN A 39 -8.84 -7.88 -7.27
C GLN A 39 -8.41 -6.52 -6.71
N PHE A 40 -7.36 -5.92 -7.25
CA PHE A 40 -6.84 -4.60 -6.90
C PHE A 40 -7.12 -3.55 -7.99
N GLY A 41 -7.97 -3.85 -8.99
CA GLY A 41 -8.30 -2.91 -10.07
C GLY A 41 -8.99 -1.62 -9.60
N TRP A 42 -9.53 -1.61 -8.39
CA TRP A 42 -10.03 -0.40 -7.73
C TRP A 42 -8.90 0.56 -7.32
N ILE A 43 -7.64 0.12 -7.18
CA ILE A 43 -6.52 0.98 -6.77
C ILE A 43 -6.18 1.99 -7.87
N PRO A 44 -5.87 1.60 -9.12
CA PRO A 44 -5.57 2.57 -10.18
C PRO A 44 -6.70 3.57 -10.44
N GLN A 45 -7.96 3.19 -10.20
CA GLN A 45 -9.13 4.05 -10.39
C GLN A 45 -9.21 5.20 -9.37
N ASN A 46 -8.55 5.04 -8.21
CA ASN A 46 -8.57 5.98 -7.09
C ASN A 46 -7.22 6.66 -6.86
N LEU A 47 -6.29 6.56 -7.81
CA LEU A 47 -4.99 7.22 -7.80
C LEU A 47 -4.85 8.17 -8.99
N ASN A 48 -4.15 9.28 -8.79
CA ASN A 48 -3.69 10.12 -9.88
C ASN A 48 -2.41 9.48 -10.44
N ILE A 49 -2.56 8.70 -11.51
CA ILE A 49 -1.46 7.96 -12.13
C ILE A 49 -0.49 8.94 -12.80
N PRO A 50 0.83 8.88 -12.49
CA PRO A 50 1.82 9.74 -13.12
C PRO A 50 1.85 9.57 -14.65
N ALA A 51 2.16 10.65 -15.37
CA ALA A 51 2.36 10.58 -16.81
C ALA A 51 3.49 9.59 -17.15
N GLY A 52 3.27 8.73 -18.15
CA GLY A 52 4.23 7.69 -18.55
C GLY A 52 4.12 6.39 -17.74
N VAL A 53 3.19 6.29 -16.79
CA VAL A 53 2.88 5.06 -16.05
C VAL A 53 1.54 4.48 -16.54
N GLU A 54 1.56 3.20 -16.88
CA GLU A 54 0.38 2.40 -17.25
C GLU A 54 0.16 1.31 -16.21
N MET A 55 -1.09 1.13 -15.77
CA MET A 55 -1.46 0.10 -14.78
C MET A 55 -2.56 -0.82 -15.31
N PRO A 56 -2.29 -1.64 -16.34
CA PRO A 56 -3.28 -2.56 -16.89
C PRO A 56 -3.65 -3.65 -15.88
N LEU A 57 -4.87 -4.17 -15.95
CA LEU A 57 -5.20 -5.38 -15.19
C LEU A 57 -4.52 -6.59 -15.81
N LEU A 58 -4.17 -7.59 -14.98
CA LEU A 58 -3.55 -8.82 -15.48
C LEU A 58 -4.47 -9.60 -16.43
N SER A 59 -5.79 -9.49 -16.31
CA SER A 59 -6.73 -10.07 -17.28
C SER A 59 -6.72 -9.35 -18.64
N GLU A 60 -6.35 -8.07 -18.69
CA GLU A 60 -6.37 -7.25 -19.90
C GLU A 60 -5.17 -7.54 -20.81
N SER A 61 -5.28 -7.15 -22.07
CA SER A 61 -4.13 -7.17 -23.00
C SER A 61 -3.29 -5.92 -22.79
N PHE A 62 -1.98 -6.07 -22.73
CA PHE A 62 -1.03 -4.97 -22.65
C PHE A 62 0.29 -5.36 -23.31
N ASP A 63 1.06 -4.34 -23.72
CA ASP A 63 2.36 -4.55 -24.33
C ASP A 63 3.28 -5.32 -23.38
N TYR A 64 4.07 -6.26 -23.93
CA TYR A 64 4.98 -7.10 -23.17
C TYR A 64 4.33 -8.11 -22.20
N LYS A 65 3.00 -8.33 -22.24
CA LYS A 65 2.34 -9.32 -21.38
C LYS A 65 2.95 -10.74 -21.41
N PRO A 66 3.22 -11.37 -22.57
CA PRO A 66 3.83 -12.71 -22.58
C PRO A 66 5.21 -12.75 -21.91
N LEU A 67 5.98 -11.67 -22.07
CA LEU A 67 7.29 -11.53 -21.49
C LEU A 67 7.20 -11.29 -19.96
N TYR A 68 6.26 -10.45 -19.52
CA TYR A 68 5.94 -10.23 -18.11
C TYR A 68 5.57 -11.55 -17.41
N GLU A 69 4.68 -12.34 -18.01
CA GLU A 69 4.25 -13.64 -17.48
C GLU A 69 5.41 -14.63 -17.40
N GLY A 70 6.26 -14.68 -18.44
CA GLY A 70 7.45 -15.52 -18.46
C GLY A 70 8.45 -15.17 -17.36
N VAL A 71 8.76 -13.88 -17.18
CA VAL A 71 9.70 -13.43 -16.14
C VAL A 71 9.11 -13.65 -14.74
N ARG A 72 7.81 -13.40 -14.54
CA ARG A 72 7.13 -13.68 -13.27
C ARG A 72 7.21 -15.16 -12.90
N ALA A 73 6.92 -16.06 -13.86
CA ALA A 73 7.02 -17.50 -13.64
C ALA A 73 8.46 -17.95 -13.33
N GLN A 74 9.45 -17.38 -14.04
CA GLN A 74 10.87 -17.66 -13.78
C GLN A 74 11.30 -17.18 -12.39
N ALA A 75 10.90 -15.97 -11.99
CA ALA A 75 11.21 -15.41 -10.68
C ALA A 75 10.59 -16.25 -9.55
N GLU A 76 9.37 -16.75 -9.73
CA GLU A 76 8.72 -17.65 -8.78
C GLU A 76 9.45 -19.01 -8.69
N ALA A 77 9.79 -19.61 -9.83
CA ALA A 77 10.54 -20.88 -9.86
C ALA A 77 11.93 -20.75 -9.22
N ALA A 78 12.67 -19.68 -9.54
CA ALA A 78 13.97 -19.39 -8.95
C ALA A 78 13.89 -19.24 -7.43
N SER A 79 12.86 -18.53 -6.94
CA SER A 79 12.58 -18.39 -5.50
C SER A 79 12.34 -19.73 -4.82
N MET A 80 11.60 -20.64 -5.46
CA MET A 80 11.35 -21.98 -4.92
C MET A 80 12.62 -22.84 -4.85
N GLN A 81 13.62 -22.54 -5.68
CA GLN A 81 14.92 -23.22 -5.70
C GLN A 81 15.99 -22.51 -4.85
N GLY A 82 15.64 -21.41 -4.18
CA GLY A 82 16.57 -20.62 -3.37
C GLY A 82 17.52 -19.72 -4.18
N ASP A 83 17.27 -19.54 -5.48
CA ASP A 83 17.99 -18.55 -6.29
C ASP A 83 17.32 -17.18 -6.18
N TRP A 84 17.89 -16.35 -5.33
CA TRP A 84 17.33 -15.04 -5.02
C TRP A 84 17.85 -13.91 -5.90
N ARG A 85 18.74 -14.18 -6.88
CA ARG A 85 19.39 -13.12 -7.68
C ARG A 85 18.40 -12.25 -8.46
N PHE A 86 17.25 -12.81 -8.81
CA PHE A 86 16.14 -12.10 -9.45
C PHE A 86 15.55 -10.96 -8.61
N HIS A 87 15.85 -10.92 -7.30
CA HIS A 87 15.17 -10.06 -6.31
C HIS A 87 16.07 -9.02 -5.66
N PHE A 88 17.26 -8.77 -6.21
CA PHE A 88 18.20 -7.77 -5.65
C PHE A 88 18.74 -6.77 -6.67
N GLN A 89 18.40 -6.94 -7.94
CA GLN A 89 18.85 -6.04 -8.99
C GLN A 89 17.82 -5.98 -10.12
N PRO A 90 17.78 -4.89 -10.88
CA PRO A 90 17.01 -4.85 -12.11
C PRO A 90 17.47 -5.96 -13.06
N LEU A 91 16.51 -6.59 -13.74
CA LEU A 91 16.81 -7.51 -14.83
C LEU A 91 16.63 -6.74 -16.12
N GLU A 92 17.60 -6.80 -17.02
CA GLU A 92 17.54 -6.06 -18.28
C GLU A 92 17.77 -7.00 -19.45
N ASN A 93 16.95 -6.87 -20.49
CA ASN A 93 17.21 -7.47 -21.78
C ASN A 93 17.27 -6.39 -22.86
N GLU A 94 17.36 -6.77 -24.13
CA GLU A 94 17.45 -5.82 -25.24
C GLU A 94 16.20 -4.92 -25.41
N HIS A 95 15.05 -5.33 -24.87
CA HIS A 95 13.76 -4.66 -25.05
C HIS A 95 13.32 -3.84 -23.84
N CYS A 96 13.51 -4.33 -22.61
CA CYS A 96 12.99 -3.70 -21.40
C CYS A 96 13.82 -4.02 -20.14
N MET A 97 13.53 -3.27 -19.08
CA MET A 97 14.01 -3.51 -17.72
C MET A 97 12.86 -4.04 -16.87
N PHE A 98 13.12 -5.03 -16.01
CA PHE A 98 12.17 -5.61 -15.07
C PHE A 98 12.62 -5.33 -13.64
N LEU A 99 11.67 -4.94 -12.81
CA LEU A 99 11.85 -4.83 -11.38
C LEU A 99 10.95 -5.87 -10.69
N ALA A 100 11.57 -6.93 -10.17
CA ALA A 100 10.88 -8.01 -9.47
C ALA A 100 10.59 -7.62 -8.01
N LEU A 101 9.53 -6.85 -7.79
CA LEU A 101 9.23 -6.26 -6.47
C LEU A 101 8.46 -7.20 -5.52
N ASP A 102 7.99 -8.35 -6.01
CA ASP A 102 6.98 -9.19 -5.34
C ASP A 102 7.54 -10.19 -4.32
N SER A 103 8.79 -10.60 -4.46
CA SER A 103 9.33 -11.77 -3.74
C SER A 103 10.39 -11.43 -2.69
N SER A 104 10.71 -10.14 -2.50
CA SER A 104 11.67 -9.68 -1.49
C SER A 104 11.35 -10.20 -0.08
N TRP A 105 10.07 -10.38 0.25
CA TRP A 105 9.60 -10.94 1.53
C TRP A 105 10.09 -12.36 1.81
N ARG A 106 10.38 -13.17 0.79
CA ARG A 106 10.79 -14.58 1.00
C ARG A 106 12.20 -14.69 1.56
N LYS A 107 13.06 -13.70 1.30
CA LYS A 107 14.44 -13.66 1.81
C LYS A 107 14.57 -12.84 3.09
N SER A 108 14.00 -11.64 3.11
CA SER A 108 13.90 -10.85 4.34
C SER A 108 12.47 -10.35 4.51
N PRO A 109 11.62 -11.10 5.23
CA PRO A 109 10.25 -10.67 5.52
C PRO A 109 10.23 -9.29 6.20
N ARG A 110 11.22 -9.03 7.05
CA ARG A 110 11.32 -7.81 7.86
C ARG A 110 11.76 -6.58 7.06
N ASP A 111 12.50 -6.77 5.96
CA ASP A 111 12.97 -5.68 5.11
C ASP A 111 12.21 -5.61 3.77
N THR A 112 11.11 -6.37 3.63
CA THR A 112 10.40 -6.57 2.36
C THR A 112 10.04 -5.27 1.64
N MET A 113 9.69 -4.22 2.38
CA MET A 113 9.31 -2.92 1.82
C MET A 113 10.55 -2.19 1.31
N ILE A 114 11.57 -2.04 2.15
CA ILE A 114 12.83 -1.35 1.80
C ILE A 114 13.54 -2.03 0.62
N LEU A 115 13.54 -3.36 0.57
CA LEU A 115 14.19 -4.12 -0.49
C LEU A 115 13.65 -3.77 -1.89
N LYS A 116 12.39 -3.39 -2.03
CA LYS A 116 11.80 -2.98 -3.32
C LYS A 116 12.49 -1.74 -3.88
N TYR A 117 12.80 -0.80 -3.01
CA TYR A 117 13.47 0.45 -3.34
C TYR A 117 14.96 0.25 -3.60
N LEU A 118 15.58 -0.69 -2.86
CA LEU A 118 16.95 -1.13 -3.14
C LEU A 118 17.08 -1.73 -4.54
N ILE A 119 16.15 -2.62 -4.95
CA ILE A 119 16.12 -3.20 -6.31
C ILE A 119 16.02 -2.10 -7.36
N ALA A 120 15.18 -1.09 -7.12
CA ALA A 120 14.99 0.01 -8.07
C ALA A 120 16.13 1.04 -8.05
N GLY A 121 17.02 1.02 -7.06
CA GLY A 121 18.04 2.05 -6.86
C GLY A 121 17.43 3.43 -6.55
N ILE A 122 16.30 3.46 -5.84
CA ILE A 122 15.53 4.68 -5.54
C ILE A 122 15.43 4.84 -4.03
N GLU A 123 15.59 6.07 -3.52
CA GLU A 123 15.38 6.36 -2.09
C GLU A 123 13.90 6.27 -1.71
N TYR A 124 13.57 5.75 -0.52
CA TYR A 124 12.17 5.55 -0.10
C TYR A 124 11.65 6.59 0.91
N ALA A 125 12.52 7.42 1.49
CA ALA A 125 12.15 8.29 2.62
C ALA A 125 10.94 9.21 2.36
N ASP A 126 10.81 9.71 1.13
CA ASP A 126 9.71 10.58 0.67
C ASP A 126 8.64 9.83 -0.16
N TRP A 127 8.50 8.52 0.00
CA TRP A 127 7.56 7.70 -0.80
C TRP A 127 6.14 8.26 -0.84
N ALA A 128 5.62 8.68 0.32
CA ALA A 128 4.25 9.18 0.43
C ALA A 128 3.99 10.46 -0.38
N ASP A 129 5.04 11.26 -0.66
CA ASP A 129 4.91 12.49 -1.45
C ASP A 129 4.77 12.21 -2.95
N SER A 130 5.11 11.01 -3.41
CA SER A 130 4.97 10.58 -4.80
C SER A 130 3.61 9.93 -5.10
N VAL A 131 2.75 9.80 -4.09
CA VAL A 131 1.41 9.22 -4.22
C VAL A 131 0.38 10.32 -4.12
N SER A 132 -0.53 10.38 -5.08
CA SER A 132 -1.64 11.33 -5.07
C SER A 132 -2.95 10.59 -5.25
N LEU A 133 -3.88 10.80 -4.31
CA LEU A 133 -5.19 10.16 -4.34
C LEU A 133 -6.12 10.91 -5.28
N LYS A 134 -6.86 10.16 -6.10
CA LYS A 134 -8.02 10.68 -6.83
C LYS A 134 -9.25 10.59 -5.92
N ARG A 135 -9.40 11.58 -5.05
CA ARG A 135 -10.50 11.68 -4.07
C ARG A 135 -11.86 11.70 -4.77
N ASN A 136 -12.87 11.13 -4.13
CA ASN A 136 -14.25 11.16 -4.59
C ASN A 136 -15.16 11.74 -3.49
N PRO A 137 -15.34 13.07 -3.45
CA PRO A 137 -16.08 13.73 -2.38
C PRO A 137 -17.53 13.24 -2.23
N GLU A 138 -18.18 12.85 -3.34
CA GLU A 138 -19.56 12.34 -3.30
C GLU A 138 -19.63 10.99 -2.57
N ARG A 139 -18.68 10.09 -2.85
CA ARG A 139 -18.61 8.78 -2.18
C ARG A 139 -18.16 8.91 -0.73
N GLU A 140 -17.21 9.79 -0.43
CA GLU A 140 -16.80 10.07 0.95
C GLU A 140 -17.98 10.64 1.77
N ALA A 141 -18.73 11.58 1.21
CA ALA A 141 -19.94 12.14 1.84
C ALA A 141 -21.02 11.06 2.04
N ALA A 142 -21.22 10.18 1.05
CA ALA A 142 -22.16 9.08 1.16
C ALA A 142 -21.76 8.08 2.26
N LEU A 143 -20.46 7.79 2.42
CA LEU A 143 -19.96 6.93 3.50
C LEU A 143 -20.15 7.59 4.87
N LEU A 144 -19.82 8.88 5.00
CA LEU A 144 -20.04 9.64 6.23
C LEU A 144 -21.52 9.61 6.65
N ALA A 145 -22.44 9.85 5.71
CA ALA A 145 -23.88 9.77 5.95
C ALA A 145 -24.33 8.35 6.34
N HIS A 146 -23.81 7.32 5.67
CA HIS A 146 -24.09 5.92 6.00
C HIS A 146 -23.66 5.56 7.44
N LEU A 147 -22.55 6.14 7.89
CA LEU A 147 -22.01 5.95 9.25
C LEU A 147 -22.67 6.87 10.29
N GLY A 148 -23.61 7.74 9.89
CA GLY A 148 -24.24 8.73 10.78
C GLY A 148 -23.25 9.74 11.34
N ILE A 149 -22.24 10.13 10.56
CA ILE A 149 -21.22 11.10 10.96
C ILE A 149 -21.66 12.49 10.47
N ASP A 150 -22.28 13.24 11.38
CA ASP A 150 -22.68 14.63 11.15
C ASP A 150 -21.50 15.59 11.25
N GLU A 151 -21.68 16.82 10.76
CA GLU A 151 -20.67 17.88 10.90
C GLU A 151 -20.37 18.16 12.37
N GLY A 152 -19.09 18.19 12.74
CA GLY A 152 -18.63 18.48 14.10
C GLY A 152 -18.73 17.31 15.08
N ARG A 153 -19.20 16.12 14.67
CA ARG A 153 -19.13 14.92 15.51
C ARG A 153 -17.68 14.55 15.79
N ASP A 154 -17.37 14.33 17.05
CA ASP A 154 -16.04 14.01 17.55
C ASP A 154 -15.93 12.52 17.89
N PHE A 155 -15.15 11.76 17.12
CA PHE A 155 -15.11 10.30 17.21
C PHE A 155 -13.70 9.73 17.03
N ILE A 156 -13.48 8.52 17.55
CA ILE A 156 -12.28 7.71 17.32
C ILE A 156 -12.55 6.76 16.17
N LEU A 157 -11.66 6.74 15.17
CA LEU A 157 -11.72 5.74 14.10
C LEU A 157 -10.88 4.53 14.50
N ILE A 158 -11.50 3.34 14.56
CA ILE A 158 -10.81 2.11 14.90
C ILE A 158 -10.84 1.14 13.71
N ASN A 159 -9.67 0.69 13.26
CA ASN A 159 -9.54 -0.40 12.29
C ASN A 159 -8.89 -1.63 12.93
N GLU A 160 -9.70 -2.63 13.25
CA GLU A 160 -9.29 -3.90 13.88
C GLU A 160 -8.91 -4.99 12.87
N ASN A 161 -9.18 -4.75 11.59
CA ASN A 161 -9.18 -5.79 10.57
C ASN A 161 -7.83 -5.90 9.90
N CYS A 162 -7.19 -7.06 10.00
CA CYS A 162 -6.12 -7.46 9.09
C CYS A 162 -6.55 -8.71 8.30
N ARG A 163 -5.86 -8.99 7.18
CA ARG A 163 -6.26 -10.07 6.26
C ARG A 163 -6.46 -11.44 6.95
N THR A 164 -5.67 -11.71 7.99
CA THR A 164 -5.58 -13.03 8.64
C THR A 164 -6.28 -13.11 9.99
N ARG A 165 -6.59 -11.97 10.63
CA ARG A 165 -7.25 -11.91 11.94
C ARG A 165 -7.86 -10.55 12.23
N GLN A 166 -8.70 -10.49 13.25
CA GLN A 166 -9.16 -9.24 13.87
C GLN A 166 -8.45 -9.08 15.23
N ILE A 167 -8.00 -7.87 15.55
CA ILE A 167 -7.44 -7.53 16.87
C ILE A 167 -8.43 -6.63 17.56
N HIS A 168 -9.07 -7.14 18.61
CA HIS A 168 -10.13 -6.40 19.29
C HIS A 168 -9.59 -5.26 20.15
N VAL A 169 -10.05 -4.05 19.90
CA VAL A 169 -9.81 -2.85 20.72
C VAL A 169 -11.08 -2.54 21.48
N GLU A 170 -10.95 -2.41 22.81
CA GLU A 170 -12.04 -2.02 23.69
C GLU A 170 -12.64 -0.67 23.28
N ASP A 171 -13.92 -0.47 23.59
CA ASP A 171 -14.60 0.78 23.25
C ASP A 171 -14.06 1.95 24.08
N ARG A 172 -13.83 3.09 23.42
CA ARG A 172 -13.21 4.30 23.99
C ARG A 172 -14.14 5.50 23.92
N GLY A 173 -15.45 5.25 23.97
CA GLY A 173 -16.49 6.27 23.88
C GLY A 173 -17.05 6.36 22.47
N ASP A 174 -17.18 7.57 21.93
CA ASP A 174 -17.72 7.73 20.57
C ASP A 174 -16.73 7.17 19.52
N THR A 175 -17.05 6.00 18.99
CA THR A 175 -16.17 5.20 18.13
C THR A 175 -16.85 4.86 16.80
N ILE A 176 -16.13 5.05 15.70
CA ILE A 176 -16.47 4.51 14.38
C ILE A 176 -15.52 3.36 14.07
N ARG A 177 -16.07 2.17 13.81
CA ARG A 177 -15.27 0.98 13.49
C ARG A 177 -15.20 0.81 11.97
N MET A 178 -13.98 0.86 11.45
CA MET A 178 -13.70 0.60 10.04
C MET A 178 -13.98 -0.86 9.70
N GLY A 179 -14.75 -1.07 8.63
CA GLY A 179 -15.09 -2.39 8.14
C GLY A 179 -15.42 -2.36 6.65
N VAL A 180 -15.80 -3.52 6.11
CA VAL A 180 -16.28 -3.61 4.73
C VAL A 180 -17.70 -3.04 4.66
N VAL A 181 -17.85 -1.91 3.97
CA VAL A 181 -19.17 -1.33 3.67
C VAL A 181 -19.47 -1.57 2.19
N PRO A 182 -20.54 -2.32 1.84
CA PRO A 182 -20.85 -2.62 0.45
C PRO A 182 -20.92 -1.37 -0.42
N GLY A 183 -20.27 -1.42 -1.58
CA GLY A 183 -20.22 -0.28 -2.51
C GLY A 183 -19.18 0.78 -2.17
N PHE A 184 -18.43 0.67 -1.06
CA PHE A 184 -17.31 1.54 -0.70
C PHE A 184 -15.97 0.80 -0.71
N THR A 185 -14.90 1.55 -0.89
CA THR A 185 -13.51 1.10 -0.92
C THR A 185 -12.73 1.73 0.23
N MET A 186 -11.50 1.26 0.46
CA MET A 186 -10.60 1.85 1.47
C MET A 186 -10.36 3.36 1.24
N PHE A 187 -10.37 3.83 -0.01
CA PHE A 187 -10.15 5.26 -0.31
C PHE A 187 -11.32 6.15 0.11
N ASP A 188 -12.56 5.62 0.09
CA ASP A 188 -13.74 6.39 0.51
C ASP A 188 -13.69 6.68 2.03
N TRP A 189 -12.92 5.90 2.79
CA TRP A 189 -12.64 6.16 4.21
C TRP A 189 -11.71 7.35 4.44
N ALA A 190 -11.12 7.95 3.40
CA ALA A 190 -10.24 9.11 3.55
C ALA A 190 -10.96 10.30 4.21
N GLY A 191 -12.21 10.57 3.82
CA GLY A 191 -13.02 11.63 4.44
C GLY A 191 -13.40 11.33 5.91
N VAL A 192 -13.52 10.05 6.28
CA VAL A 192 -13.74 9.63 7.67
C VAL A 192 -12.47 9.81 8.49
N ALA A 193 -11.32 9.39 7.95
CA ALA A 193 -10.02 9.49 8.62
C ALA A 193 -9.62 10.94 8.91
N GLU A 194 -9.85 11.86 7.98
CA GLU A 194 -9.53 13.29 8.16
C GLU A 194 -10.40 13.99 9.22
N ARG A 195 -11.58 13.44 9.54
CA ARG A 195 -12.50 13.98 10.56
C ARG A 195 -12.35 13.31 11.91
N ALA A 196 -11.63 12.20 12.00
CA ALA A 196 -11.43 11.47 13.24
C ALA A 196 -10.58 12.29 14.22
N ARG A 197 -10.98 12.30 15.49
CA ARG A 197 -10.21 12.93 16.57
C ARG A 197 -8.92 12.20 16.88
N GLU A 198 -8.93 10.90 16.61
CA GLU A 198 -7.87 9.93 16.84
C GLU A 198 -8.11 8.72 15.93
N ILE A 199 -7.04 8.08 15.49
CA ILE A 199 -7.13 6.83 14.73
C ILE A 199 -6.32 5.74 15.44
N ILE A 200 -6.97 4.61 15.70
CA ILE A 200 -6.35 3.37 16.18
C ILE A 200 -6.47 2.34 15.06
N THR A 201 -5.37 1.82 14.54
CA THR A 201 -5.41 0.84 13.45
C THR A 201 -4.43 -0.29 13.67
N VAL A 202 -4.76 -1.47 13.17
CA VAL A 202 -3.80 -2.55 12.99
C VAL A 202 -2.88 -2.22 11.80
N ASP A 203 -1.62 -2.69 11.83
CA ASP A 203 -0.64 -2.61 10.74
C ASP A 203 -1.20 -3.21 9.42
N THR A 204 -1.70 -2.33 8.55
CA THR A 204 -2.39 -2.66 7.29
C THR A 204 -2.14 -1.60 6.23
N ALA A 205 -2.64 -1.82 5.00
CA ALA A 205 -2.56 -0.83 3.92
C ALA A 205 -3.22 0.52 4.28
N PHE A 206 -4.13 0.56 5.26
CA PHE A 206 -4.74 1.79 5.74
C PHE A 206 -3.69 2.73 6.35
N VAL A 207 -2.68 2.20 7.05
CA VAL A 207 -1.55 2.99 7.59
C VAL A 207 -0.82 3.75 6.49
N LEU A 208 -0.55 3.08 5.36
CA LEU A 208 0.08 3.70 4.20
C LEU A 208 -0.82 4.79 3.59
N MET A 209 -2.13 4.58 3.56
CA MET A 209 -3.06 5.61 3.08
C MET A 209 -3.06 6.84 4.01
N LEU A 210 -2.99 6.65 5.32
CA LEU A 210 -2.93 7.74 6.29
C LEU A 210 -1.65 8.58 6.16
N GLU A 211 -0.51 7.94 5.89
CA GLU A 211 0.76 8.62 5.55
C GLU A 211 0.61 9.53 4.32
N VAL A 212 -0.06 9.05 3.27
CA VAL A 212 -0.34 9.84 2.05
C VAL A 212 -1.30 10.99 2.33
N LEU A 213 -2.35 10.75 3.13
CA LEU A 213 -3.30 11.78 3.55
C LEU A 213 -2.70 12.84 4.48
N LYS A 214 -1.58 12.51 5.14
CA LYS A 214 -0.90 13.37 6.11
C LYS A 214 -1.84 13.83 7.24
N VAL A 215 -2.70 12.93 7.69
CA VAL A 215 -3.67 13.16 8.77
C VAL A 215 -3.00 13.75 10.02
N LYS A 216 -3.73 14.60 10.75
CA LYS A 216 -3.18 15.43 11.83
C LYS A 216 -3.57 15.01 13.24
N CYS A 217 -4.53 14.12 13.37
CA CYS A 217 -4.96 13.59 14.66
C CYS A 217 -3.89 12.64 15.24
N PRO A 218 -3.95 12.32 16.55
CA PRO A 218 -3.16 11.27 17.15
C PRO A 218 -3.38 9.93 16.44
N LEU A 219 -2.29 9.20 16.22
CA LEU A 219 -2.27 7.93 15.51
C LEU A 219 -1.67 6.85 16.40
N GLN A 220 -2.40 5.75 16.57
CA GLN A 220 -1.93 4.57 17.27
C GLN A 220 -1.99 3.36 16.35
N MET A 221 -0.91 2.59 16.31
CA MET A 221 -0.82 1.38 15.51
C MET A 221 -0.57 0.16 16.37
N ILE A 222 -1.36 -0.89 16.18
CA ILE A 222 -1.19 -2.18 16.85
C ILE A 222 -0.51 -3.16 15.88
N SER A 223 0.50 -3.88 16.36
CA SER A 223 1.20 -4.87 15.56
C SER A 223 0.26 -6.01 15.18
N ARG A 224 0.20 -6.35 13.88
CA ARG A 224 -0.53 -7.52 13.41
C ARG A 224 0.21 -8.84 13.59
N TYR A 225 1.52 -8.79 13.87
CA TYR A 225 2.39 -9.95 13.92
C TYR A 225 2.38 -10.63 15.29
N GLU A 226 2.80 -11.89 15.31
CA GLU A 226 3.01 -12.69 16.52
C GLU A 226 4.35 -13.44 16.41
N PRO A 227 5.36 -13.09 17.24
CA PRO A 227 5.36 -12.01 18.23
C PRO A 227 5.22 -10.61 17.59
N PRO A 228 4.79 -9.58 18.36
CA PRO A 228 4.66 -8.21 17.85
C PRO A 228 5.95 -7.70 17.18
N ASP A 229 5.80 -7.12 15.99
CA ASP A 229 6.92 -6.61 15.19
C ASP A 229 6.43 -5.46 14.30
N PHE A 230 7.18 -4.36 14.28
CA PHE A 230 6.92 -3.21 13.40
C PHE A 230 8.02 -3.00 12.38
N GLN A 231 9.08 -3.82 12.36
CA GLN A 231 10.21 -3.65 11.44
C GLN A 231 9.78 -3.53 9.96
N PRO A 232 8.76 -4.27 9.45
CA PRO A 232 8.33 -4.13 8.06
C PRO A 232 7.75 -2.75 7.68
N ILE A 233 7.17 -2.03 8.64
CA ILE A 233 6.41 -0.79 8.36
C ILE A 233 7.00 0.45 9.03
N ALA A 234 7.62 0.33 10.21
CA ALA A 234 8.17 1.45 10.97
C ALA A 234 9.13 2.34 10.16
N PRO A 235 10.02 1.80 9.31
CA PRO A 235 10.89 2.63 8.47
C PRO A 235 10.14 3.49 7.45
N LEU A 236 8.88 3.17 7.14
CA LEU A 236 8.06 3.87 6.15
C LEU A 236 7.26 5.01 6.75
N LEU A 237 7.12 5.05 8.08
CA LEU A 237 6.27 5.98 8.78
C LEU A 237 6.94 7.36 8.86
N ARG A 238 6.17 8.40 8.54
CA ARG A 238 6.60 9.80 8.61
C ARG A 238 5.70 10.61 9.54
N LEU A 239 4.46 10.17 9.74
CA LEU A 239 3.60 10.73 10.78
C LEU A 239 4.04 10.26 12.16
N ASN A 240 3.58 10.98 13.20
CA ASN A 240 3.93 10.66 14.57
C ASN A 240 3.02 9.55 15.11
N TRP A 241 3.45 8.30 14.92
CA TRP A 241 2.73 7.12 15.37
C TRP A 241 3.14 6.69 16.78
N HIS A 242 2.15 6.36 17.61
CA HIS A 242 2.36 5.52 18.79
C HIS A 242 2.29 4.05 18.37
N LEU A 243 3.41 3.34 18.48
CA LEU A 243 3.51 1.92 18.15
C LEU A 243 3.21 1.07 19.40
N ALA A 244 2.06 0.40 19.41
CA ALA A 244 1.58 -0.44 20.50
C ALA A 244 1.85 -1.92 20.18
N LEU A 245 2.60 -2.63 21.03
CA LEU A 245 2.91 -4.05 20.79
C LEU A 245 1.64 -4.89 20.99
N THR A 246 0.83 -4.52 21.99
CA THR A 246 -0.49 -5.10 22.25
C THR A 246 -1.55 -4.02 22.45
N VAL A 247 -2.80 -4.41 22.68
CA VAL A 247 -3.91 -3.48 22.91
C VAL A 247 -3.79 -2.75 24.24
N GLU A 248 -3.13 -3.36 25.23
CA GLU A 248 -2.85 -2.78 26.55
C GLU A 248 -1.83 -1.64 26.48
N ASP A 249 -1.00 -1.59 25.43
CA ASP A 249 -0.01 -0.53 25.23
C ASP A 249 -0.59 0.74 24.60
N LEU A 250 -1.87 0.72 24.20
CA LEU A 250 -2.53 1.88 23.61
C LEU A 250 -2.64 3.02 24.63
N ARG A 251 -2.23 4.23 24.24
CA ARG A 251 -2.39 5.44 25.06
C ARG A 251 -3.86 5.77 25.30
N PRO A 252 -4.22 6.30 26.47
CA PRO A 252 -5.58 6.75 26.75
C PRO A 252 -5.99 7.93 25.87
#